data_AF-A0A957SAM8-F1
#
_entry.id   AF-A0A957SAM8-F1
#
_cell.length_a   1.000
_cell.length_b   1.000
_cell.length_c   1.000
_cell.angle_alpha   90.00
_cell.angle_beta   90.00
_cell.angle_gamma   90.00
#
_symmetry.space_group_name_H-M   'P 1'
#
loop_
_entity.id
_entity.type
_entity.pdbx_description
1 polymer ?
#
loop_
_entity_poly.entity_id
_entity_poly.type
_entity_poly.pdbx_seq_one_letter_code
_entity_poly.pdbx_strand_id
1 'polypeptide(L)'
;MIYFVRTDDPEIDRIKIGFTAAKDTTSRMKDIQTHSPCSVYVMAVIPNGTMAQESALHATFAADHIIGEWFHASEELVKFINNFTEVVDSRFVTHRPGRLSRKSEGERNRSINGGWIEYTKSGNKRYARRRKWVLVDGEWVKGKPVRAHEIPPMTEEEYQDMRRNLS
;
A
#
# COMPACT_ATOMS: atom_id res chain seq x y z
N MET A 1 -5.48 -19.46 1.38
CA MET A 1 -6.22 -18.28 0.93
C MET A 1 -5.45 -17.58 -0.17
N ILE A 2 -6.15 -16.90 -1.07
CA ILE A 2 -5.53 -16.12 -2.15
C ILE A 2 -5.74 -14.65 -1.84
N TYR A 3 -4.73 -13.83 -2.06
CA TYR A 3 -4.78 -12.40 -1.81
C TYR A 3 -4.32 -11.62 -3.04
N PHE A 4 -4.95 -10.46 -3.24
CA PHE A 4 -4.63 -9.53 -4.32
C PHE A 4 -4.13 -8.24 -3.69
N VAL A 5 -2.93 -7.81 -4.07
CA VAL A 5 -2.30 -6.59 -3.56
C VAL A 5 -1.98 -5.67 -4.71
N ARG A 6 -2.25 -4.38 -4.59
CA ARG A 6 -1.88 -3.38 -5.59
C ARG A 6 -0.91 -2.37 -5.03
N THR A 7 -0.02 -1.87 -5.88
CA THR A 7 0.85 -0.75 -5.56
C THR A 7 0.03 0.55 -5.52
N ASP A 8 0.28 1.41 -4.52
CA ASP A 8 -0.34 2.74 -4.41
C ASP A 8 0.36 3.80 -5.29
N ASP A 9 1.35 3.38 -6.10
CA ASP A 9 2.12 4.24 -6.99
C ASP A 9 1.49 4.27 -8.39
N PRO A 10 1.01 5.43 -8.87
CA PRO A 10 0.38 5.56 -10.18
C PRO A 10 1.34 5.33 -11.36
N GLU A 11 2.66 5.40 -11.16
CA GLU A 11 3.64 5.14 -12.23
C GLU A 11 3.95 3.64 -12.37
N ILE A 12 3.82 2.87 -11.29
CA ILE A 12 4.12 1.44 -11.29
C ILE A 12 2.88 0.63 -11.66
N ASP A 13 1.75 0.95 -11.02
CA ASP A 13 0.44 0.30 -11.16
C ASP A 13 0.47 -1.23 -11.42
N ARG A 14 0.91 -1.98 -10.41
CA ARG A 14 1.02 -3.45 -10.47
C ARG A 14 0.17 -4.13 -9.44
N ILE A 15 -0.29 -5.33 -9.80
CA ILE A 15 -1.06 -6.21 -8.92
C ILE A 15 -0.26 -7.48 -8.65
N LYS A 16 -0.20 -7.89 -7.39
CA LYS A 16 0.35 -9.16 -6.94
C LYS A 16 -0.79 -10.14 -6.66
N ILE A 17 -0.70 -11.34 -7.22
CA ILE A 17 -1.58 -12.46 -6.88
C ILE A 17 -0.76 -13.46 -6.09
N GLY A 18 -1.14 -13.72 -4.83
CA GLY A 18 -0.38 -14.64 -3.99
C GLY A 18 -1.27 -15.58 -3.19
N PHE A 19 -0.73 -16.76 -2.90
CA PHE A 19 -1.33 -17.74 -2.00
C PHE A 19 -0.64 -17.72 -0.63
N THR A 20 -1.41 -17.96 0.43
CA THR A 20 -0.87 -18.31 1.75
C THR A 20 -1.70 -19.40 2.40
N ALA A 21 -1.02 -20.37 3.02
CA ALA A 21 -1.65 -21.41 3.83
C ALA A 21 -2.07 -20.90 5.22
N ALA A 22 -1.62 -19.70 5.61
CA ALA A 22 -2.01 -19.08 6.87
C ALA A 22 -3.52 -18.79 6.89
N LYS A 23 -4.09 -18.72 8.09
CA LYS A 23 -5.49 -18.30 8.32
C LYS A 23 -5.67 -16.78 8.38
N ASP A 24 -4.57 -16.03 8.40
CA ASP A 24 -4.54 -14.56 8.42
C ASP A 24 -3.51 -14.04 7.41
N THR A 25 -3.83 -12.94 6.71
CA THR A 25 -2.94 -12.23 5.78
C THR A 25 -2.05 -11.20 6.47
N THR A 26 -2.32 -10.83 7.73
CA THR A 26 -1.66 -9.70 8.40
C THR A 26 -0.13 -9.78 8.40
N SER A 27 0.45 -10.91 8.83
CA SER A 27 1.90 -11.08 8.85
C SER A 27 2.49 -11.06 7.44
N ARG A 28 1.81 -11.72 6.49
CA ARG A 28 2.25 -11.75 5.10
C ARG A 28 2.20 -10.36 4.46
N MET A 29 1.22 -9.53 4.81
CA MET A 29 1.12 -8.16 4.30
C MET A 29 2.22 -7.27 4.85
N LYS A 30 2.58 -7.42 6.14
CA LYS A 30 3.74 -6.75 6.73
C LYS A 30 5.04 -7.14 6.02
N ASP A 31 5.20 -8.41 5.69
CA ASP A 31 6.38 -8.89 4.97
C ASP A 31 6.44 -8.30 3.56
N ILE A 32 5.33 -8.31 2.82
CA ILE A 32 5.25 -7.72 1.47
C ILE A 32 5.59 -6.22 1.52
N GLN A 33 5.05 -5.49 2.49
CA GLN A 33 5.33 -4.06 2.64
C GLN A 33 6.79 -3.78 3.02
N THR A 34 7.42 -4.64 3.83
CA THR A 34 8.82 -4.50 4.25
C THR A 34 9.79 -4.65 3.07
N HIS A 35 9.43 -5.48 2.09
CA HIS A 35 10.24 -5.73 0.89
C HIS A 35 9.78 -4.93 -0.33
N SER A 36 8.82 -4.03 -0.18
CA SER A 36 8.31 -3.19 -1.27
C SER A 36 8.79 -1.75 -1.08
N PRO A 37 9.47 -1.14 -2.07
CA PRO A 37 9.86 0.27 -2.02
C PRO A 37 8.65 1.21 -2.12
N CYS A 38 7.53 0.74 -2.65
CA CYS A 38 6.26 1.46 -2.71
C CYS A 38 5.27 0.91 -1.68
N SER A 39 4.35 1.78 -1.23
CA SER A 39 3.21 1.36 -0.42
C SER A 39 2.31 0.42 -1.21
N VAL A 40 1.80 -0.60 -0.55
CA VAL A 40 0.88 -1.57 -1.16
C VAL A 40 -0.39 -1.70 -0.33
N TYR A 41 -1.49 -2.03 -1.00
CA TYR A 41 -2.79 -2.23 -0.34
C TYR A 41 -3.49 -3.48 -0.85
N VAL A 42 -4.26 -4.11 0.03
CA VAL A 42 -5.04 -5.30 -0.31
C VAL A 42 -6.29 -4.89 -1.06
N MET A 43 -6.48 -5.45 -2.25
CA MET A 43 -7.70 -5.25 -3.03
C MET A 43 -8.77 -6.27 -2.69
N ALA A 44 -8.40 -7.55 -2.57
CA ALA A 44 -9.33 -8.63 -2.23
C ALA A 44 -8.61 -9.82 -1.60
N VAL A 45 -9.39 -10.65 -0.91
CA VAL A 45 -8.95 -11.95 -0.39
C VAL A 45 -10.01 -12.99 -0.72
N ILE A 46 -9.59 -14.11 -1.31
CA ILE A 46 -10.44 -15.29 -1.48
C ILE A 46 -10.16 -16.23 -0.30
N PRO A 47 -11.08 -16.32 0.68
CA PRO A 47 -10.93 -17.25 1.79
C PRO A 47 -10.94 -18.68 1.26
N ASN A 48 -10.22 -19.58 1.93
CA ASN A 48 -10.10 -20.99 1.53
C ASN A 48 -9.56 -21.23 0.11
N GLY A 49 -9.02 -20.20 -0.55
CA GLY A 49 -8.32 -20.37 -1.83
C GLY A 49 -7.11 -21.29 -1.68
N THR A 50 -6.87 -22.12 -2.69
CA THR A 50 -5.82 -23.16 -2.78
C THR A 50 -4.68 -22.74 -3.71
N MET A 51 -3.54 -23.42 -3.60
CA MET A 51 -2.40 -23.20 -4.52
C MET A 51 -2.78 -23.51 -5.99
N ALA A 52 -3.62 -24.52 -6.23
CA ALA A 52 -4.10 -24.85 -7.56
C ALA A 52 -4.98 -23.73 -8.16
N GLN A 53 -5.82 -23.08 -7.33
CA GLN A 53 -6.62 -21.94 -7.76
C GLN A 53 -5.74 -20.71 -8.04
N GLU A 54 -4.69 -20.49 -7.26
CA GLU A 54 -3.73 -19.41 -7.53
C GLU A 54 -3.00 -19.63 -8.85
N SER A 55 -2.52 -20.85 -9.10
CA SER A 55 -1.90 -21.22 -10.37
C SER A 55 -2.85 -21.08 -11.56
N ALA A 56 -4.13 -21.42 -11.39
CA ALA A 56 -5.15 -21.21 -12.41
C ALA A 56 -5.40 -19.72 -12.71
N LEU A 57 -5.35 -18.85 -11.68
CA LEU A 57 -5.45 -17.40 -11.85
C LEU A 57 -4.23 -16.84 -12.60
N HIS A 58 -3.03 -17.31 -12.26
CA HIS A 58 -1.81 -16.95 -12.99
C HIS A 58 -1.91 -17.33 -14.46
N ALA A 59 -2.43 -18.53 -14.76
CA ALA A 59 -2.65 -18.97 -16.14
C ALA A 59 -3.73 -18.13 -16.85
N THR A 60 -4.80 -17.76 -16.15
CA THR A 60 -5.88 -16.93 -16.69
C THR A 60 -5.38 -15.53 -17.07
N PHE A 61 -4.54 -14.92 -16.24
CA PHE A 61 -3.97 -13.58 -16.45
C PHE A 61 -2.53 -13.63 -16.97
N ALA A 62 -2.14 -14.71 -17.65
CA ALA A 62 -0.77 -14.89 -18.13
C ALA A 62 -0.34 -13.79 -19.11
N ALA A 63 -1.30 -13.20 -19.85
CA ALA A 63 -1.05 -12.07 -20.74
C ALA A 63 -0.61 -10.79 -20.00
N ASP A 64 -1.02 -10.63 -18.74
CA ASP A 64 -0.68 -9.50 -17.90
C ASP A 64 0.53 -9.79 -16.99
N HIS A 65 1.09 -10.99 -17.04
CA HIS A 65 2.18 -11.42 -16.16
C HIS A 65 3.48 -10.68 -16.47
N ILE A 66 4.12 -10.15 -15.42
CA ILE A 66 5.39 -9.43 -15.55
C ILE A 66 6.54 -10.33 -15.09
N ILE A 67 6.55 -10.63 -13.78
CA ILE A 67 7.61 -11.43 -13.16
C ILE A 67 7.16 -11.96 -11.80
N GLY A 68 7.48 -13.22 -11.53
CA GLY A 68 7.16 -13.88 -10.27
C GLY A 68 5.64 -13.93 -10.05
N GLU A 69 5.15 -13.17 -9.08
CA GLU A 69 3.72 -13.09 -8.72
C GLU A 69 3.10 -11.73 -9.10
N TRP A 70 3.79 -10.91 -9.90
CA TRP A 70 3.38 -9.55 -10.27
C TRP A 70 2.81 -9.48 -11.69
N PHE A 71 1.73 -8.71 -11.83
CA PHE A 71 0.93 -8.53 -13.03
C PHE A 71 0.69 -7.04 -13.29
N HIS A 72 0.47 -6.68 -14.55
CA HIS A 72 -0.08 -5.38 -14.91
C HIS A 72 -1.51 -5.23 -14.37
N ALA A 73 -1.87 -4.03 -13.91
CA ALA A 73 -3.23 -3.73 -13.45
C ALA A 73 -4.21 -3.56 -14.64
N SER A 74 -4.37 -4.60 -15.45
CA SER A 74 -5.29 -4.58 -16.60
C SER A 74 -6.73 -4.36 -16.16
N GLU A 75 -7.55 -3.79 -17.04
CA GLU A 75 -8.97 -3.60 -16.74
C GLU A 75 -9.67 -4.92 -16.42
N GLU A 76 -9.28 -6.01 -17.08
CA GLU A 76 -9.87 -7.34 -16.86
C GLU A 76 -9.52 -7.89 -15.49
N LEU A 77 -8.26 -7.78 -15.07
CA LEU A 77 -7.82 -8.22 -13.74
C LEU A 77 -8.48 -7.37 -12.63
N VAL A 78 -8.55 -6.05 -12.82
CA VAL A 78 -9.22 -5.16 -11.86
C VAL A 78 -10.72 -5.47 -11.78
N LYS A 79 -11.41 -5.67 -12.90
CA LYS A 79 -12.82 -6.08 -12.93
C LYS A 79 -13.02 -7.44 -12.25
N PHE A 80 -12.14 -8.40 -12.50
CA PHE A 80 -12.17 -9.70 -11.85
C PHE A 80 -12.07 -9.57 -10.32
N ILE A 81 -11.07 -8.82 -9.82
CA ILE A 81 -10.86 -8.59 -8.39
C ILE A 81 -12.06 -7.85 -7.77
N ASN A 82 -12.65 -6.92 -8.52
CA ASN A 82 -13.81 -6.16 -8.07
C ASN A 82 -15.07 -7.02 -7.83
N ASN A 83 -15.14 -8.22 -8.42
CA ASN A 83 -16.22 -9.17 -8.14
C ASN A 83 -16.08 -9.87 -6.77
N PHE A 84 -14.91 -9.75 -6.11
CA PHE A 84 -14.64 -10.35 -4.79
C PHE A 84 -14.63 -9.32 -3.65
N THR A 85 -14.83 -8.03 -3.94
CA THR A 85 -14.60 -6.92 -2.99
C THR A 85 -15.69 -6.74 -1.94
N GLU A 86 -16.85 -7.40 -2.06
CA GLU A 86 -17.87 -7.37 -1.00
C GLU A 86 -17.40 -8.03 0.31
N VAL A 87 -16.28 -8.77 0.28
CA VAL A 87 -15.74 -9.54 1.41
C VAL A 87 -14.40 -8.99 1.92
N VAL A 88 -14.08 -7.70 1.66
CA VAL A 88 -12.90 -7.11 2.33
C VAL A 88 -13.26 -6.78 3.76
N ASP A 89 -12.95 -7.74 4.63
CA ASP A 89 -12.83 -7.56 6.08
C ASP A 89 -12.18 -6.20 6.38
N SER A 90 -12.96 -5.33 7.03
CA SER A 90 -12.60 -3.95 7.38
C SER A 90 -11.26 -3.79 8.12
N ARG A 91 -10.64 -4.89 8.54
CA ARG A 91 -9.29 -4.95 9.11
C ARG A 91 -8.15 -4.75 8.09
N PHE A 92 -8.42 -4.82 6.78
CA PHE A 92 -7.37 -4.80 5.73
C PHE A 92 -7.48 -3.67 4.70
N VAL A 93 -8.43 -2.75 4.88
CA VAL A 93 -8.59 -1.60 3.99
C VAL A 93 -7.57 -0.52 4.33
N THR A 94 -6.44 -0.50 3.63
CA THR A 94 -5.48 0.61 3.63
C THR A 94 -5.67 1.55 2.44
N HIS A 95 -6.89 1.77 1.94
CA HIS A 95 -7.21 3.00 1.19
C HIS A 95 -8.72 3.25 1.04
N ARG A 96 -9.12 4.53 1.01
CA ARG A 96 -10.45 4.98 0.54
C ARG A 96 -10.25 5.92 -0.66
N PRO A 97 -10.57 5.54 -1.90
CA PRO A 97 -10.84 6.50 -2.94
C PRO A 97 -12.34 6.88 -2.88
N GLY A 98 -12.65 8.13 -2.56
CA GLY A 98 -13.97 8.73 -2.82
C GLY A 98 -15.16 8.37 -1.88
N ARG A 99 -15.72 9.40 -1.24
CA ARG A 99 -17.11 9.60 -0.70
C ARG A 99 -18.18 8.55 -1.13
N LEU A 100 -19.05 7.96 -0.29
CA LEU A 100 -20.15 8.52 0.54
C LEU A 100 -20.82 7.44 1.45
N SER A 101 -21.32 7.86 2.64
CA SER A 101 -22.49 7.33 3.42
C SER A 101 -22.45 5.89 4.00
N ARG A 102 -22.86 5.51 5.23
CA ARG A 102 -23.45 6.11 6.46
C ARG A 102 -23.09 5.16 7.64
N LYS A 103 -23.05 5.69 8.87
CA LYS A 103 -22.42 5.14 10.10
C LYS A 103 -23.26 4.13 10.90
N SER A 104 -22.57 3.30 11.71
CA SER A 104 -22.75 3.21 13.19
C SER A 104 -21.46 2.62 13.80
N GLU A 105 -20.58 3.41 14.42
CA GLU A 105 -20.56 3.82 15.83
C GLU A 105 -20.19 2.67 16.78
N GLY A 106 -18.98 2.75 17.36
CA GLY A 106 -18.54 1.85 18.41
C GLY A 106 -17.08 1.38 18.30
N GLU A 107 -16.20 2.13 18.95
CA GLU A 107 -15.05 1.58 19.68
C GLU A 107 -13.71 1.30 18.95
N ARG A 108 -12.76 2.19 19.28
CA ARG A 108 -11.40 1.87 19.76
C ARG A 108 -10.56 0.91 18.90
N ASN A 109 -9.69 1.46 18.04
CA ASN A 109 -8.31 1.00 17.99
C ASN A 109 -7.37 2.01 17.32
N ARG A 110 -6.26 2.33 18.01
CA ARG A 110 -5.19 3.21 17.50
C ARG A 110 -4.33 2.40 16.52
N SER A 111 -4.72 2.33 15.26
CA SER A 111 -3.87 1.83 14.19
C SER A 111 -2.83 2.91 13.82
N ILE A 112 -1.56 2.59 14.06
CA ILE A 112 -0.42 3.39 13.62
C ILE A 112 -0.30 3.16 12.10
N ASN A 113 -0.96 4.00 11.29
CA ASN A 113 -0.79 4.01 9.83
C ASN A 113 0.55 4.67 9.47
N GLY A 114 1.28 4.03 8.55
CA GLY A 114 2.65 4.33 8.16
C GLY A 114 2.93 5.81 7.86
N GLY A 115 4.06 6.29 8.35
CA GLY A 115 4.53 7.65 8.10
C GLY A 115 5.46 7.74 6.89
N TRP A 116 5.49 8.90 6.24
CA TRP A 116 6.39 9.18 5.12
C TRP A 116 7.39 10.29 5.47
N ILE A 117 8.49 10.36 4.70
CA ILE A 117 9.52 11.38 4.85
C ILE A 117 9.24 12.53 3.87
N GLU A 118 9.11 13.75 4.40
CA GLU A 118 9.11 14.99 3.61
C GLU A 118 10.41 15.76 3.85
N TYR A 119 11.00 16.30 2.79
CA TYR A 119 12.18 17.18 2.89
C TYR A 119 11.75 18.64 2.80
N THR A 120 11.96 19.40 3.88
CA THR A 120 11.70 20.85 3.91
C THR A 120 12.99 21.64 3.81
N LYS A 121 13.04 22.65 2.94
CA LYS A 121 14.19 23.55 2.78
C LYS A 121 14.20 24.64 3.85
N SER A 122 15.36 24.90 4.45
CA SER A 122 15.61 26.04 5.33
C SER A 122 17.05 26.51 5.12
N GLY A 123 17.23 27.69 4.53
CA GLY A 123 18.54 28.11 4.02
C GLY A 123 19.02 27.21 2.88
N ASN A 124 20.30 26.83 2.92
CA ASN A 124 20.92 25.91 1.93
C ASN A 124 20.78 24.43 2.30
N LYS A 125 20.04 24.10 3.37
CA LYS A 125 19.88 22.72 3.86
C LYS A 125 18.44 22.25 3.74
N ARG A 126 18.28 20.96 3.47
CA ARG A 126 17.02 20.22 3.49
C ARG A 126 16.97 19.31 4.70
N TYR A 127 15.86 19.39 5.42
CA TYR A 127 15.62 18.66 6.65
C TYR A 127 14.53 17.63 6.42
N ALA A 128 14.84 16.37 6.71
CA ALA A 128 13.87 15.30 6.70
C ALA A 128 12.89 15.44 7.87
N ARG A 129 11.60 15.29 7.58
CA ARG A 129 10.54 15.26 8.58
C ARG A 129 9.70 14.02 8.37
N ARG A 130 9.40 13.30 9.45
CA ARG A 130 8.39 12.24 9.45
C ARG A 130 7.02 12.87 9.61
N ARG A 131 6.11 12.51 8.70
CA ARG A 131 4.69 12.81 8.82
C ARG A 131 3.94 11.54 9.11
N LYS A 132 2.86 11.67 9.88
CA LYS A 132 1.87 10.61 10.08
C LYS A 132 0.51 11.17 9.67
N TRP A 133 -0.36 10.33 9.16
CA TRP A 133 -1.77 10.69 9.02
C TRP A 133 -2.41 10.71 10.42
N VAL A 134 -3.19 11.74 10.72
CA VAL A 134 -3.94 11.86 11.97
C VAL A 134 -5.40 12.09 11.62
N LEU A 135 -6.29 11.39 12.29
CA LEU A 135 -7.72 11.56 12.14
C LEU A 135 -8.17 12.73 13.04
N VAL A 136 -8.63 13.82 12.44
CA VAL A 136 -9.18 15.00 13.14
C VAL A 136 -10.57 15.26 12.56
N ASP A 137 -11.60 15.24 13.40
CA ASP A 137 -13.00 15.46 12.99
C ASP A 137 -13.49 14.55 11.84
N GLY A 138 -12.91 13.35 11.76
CA GLY A 138 -13.24 12.38 10.71
C GLY A 138 -12.54 12.61 9.37
N GLU A 139 -11.68 13.64 9.28
CA GLU A 139 -10.81 13.90 8.15
C GLU A 139 -9.39 13.42 8.45
N TRP A 140 -8.78 12.68 7.52
CA TRP A 140 -7.36 12.36 7.60
C TRP A 140 -6.57 13.59 7.20
N VAL A 141 -6.05 14.27 8.20
CA VAL A 141 -5.18 15.43 8.02
C VAL A 141 -3.74 15.01 8.18
N LYS A 142 -2.84 15.69 7.46
CA LYS A 142 -1.40 15.53 7.70
C LYS A 142 -1.12 15.93 9.15
N GLY A 143 -0.66 14.98 9.95
CA GLY A 143 -0.21 15.23 11.30
C GLY A 143 0.94 16.23 11.35
N LYS A 144 1.17 16.80 12.53
CA LYS A 144 2.30 17.71 12.74
C LYS A 144 3.61 16.99 12.37
N PRO A 145 4.43 17.59 11.48
CA PRO A 145 5.68 16.97 11.07
C PRO A 145 6.66 16.96 12.25
N VAL A 146 7.27 15.80 12.50
CA VAL A 146 8.33 15.64 13.51
C VAL A 146 9.66 15.52 12.79
N ARG A 147 10.71 16.21 13.26
CA ARG A 147 12.04 16.09 12.65
C ARG A 147 12.51 14.63 12.72
N ALA A 148 12.95 14.10 11.59
CA ALA A 148 13.54 12.76 11.53
C ALA A 148 14.98 12.87 12.04
N HIS A 149 15.19 12.72 13.35
CA HIS A 149 16.51 12.90 13.97
C HIS A 149 17.59 11.94 13.42
N GLU A 150 17.17 10.82 12.83
CA GLU A 150 18.06 9.81 12.24
C GLU A 150 18.54 10.14 10.82
N ILE A 151 17.94 11.13 10.14
CA ILE A 151 18.32 11.52 8.79
C ILE A 151 19.03 12.89 8.86
N PRO A 152 20.34 12.95 8.58
CA PRO A 152 21.08 14.20 8.66
C PRO A 152 20.55 15.21 7.63
N PRO A 153 20.61 16.52 7.93
CA PRO A 153 20.23 17.55 6.97
C PRO A 153 21.23 17.56 5.81
N MET A 154 20.70 17.53 4.59
CA MET A 154 21.46 17.47 3.35
C MET A 154 21.48 18.82 2.63
N THR A 155 22.47 19.09 1.79
CA THR A 155 22.50 20.26 0.91
C THR A 155 21.47 20.12 -0.22
N GLU A 156 21.22 21.21 -0.96
CA GLU A 156 20.37 21.13 -2.16
C GLU A 156 20.99 20.20 -3.21
N GLU A 157 22.30 20.23 -3.40
CA GLU A 157 23.03 19.38 -4.34
C GLU A 157 22.89 17.90 -3.97
N GLU A 158 23.15 17.55 -2.70
CA GLU A 158 22.98 16.19 -2.18
C GLU A 158 21.55 15.66 -2.36
N TYR A 159 20.55 16.53 -2.21
CA TYR A 159 19.16 16.16 -2.44
C TYR A 159 18.84 15.91 -3.92
N GLN A 160 19.37 16.73 -4.83
CA GLN A 160 19.17 16.53 -6.26
C GLN A 160 19.86 15.27 -6.75
N ASP A 161 21.06 14.97 -6.26
CA ASP A 161 21.78 13.73 -6.55
C ASP A 161 21.03 12.51 -6.01
N MET A 162 20.55 12.55 -4.77
CA MET A 162 19.70 11.50 -4.21
C MET A 162 18.44 11.28 -5.07
N ARG A 163 17.76 12.37 -5.47
CA ARG A 163 16.55 12.30 -6.30
C ARG A 163 16.84 11.70 -7.68
N ARG A 164 18.00 12.02 -8.27
CA ARG A 164 18.43 11.52 -9.58
C ARG A 164 18.82 10.04 -9.56
N ASN A 165 19.35 9.56 -8.45
CA ASN A 165 19.70 8.14 -8.27
C ASN A 165 18.48 7.25 -7.93
N LEU A 166 17.31 7.86 -7.67
CA LEU A 166 16.05 7.16 -7.38
C LEU A 166 15.11 7.11 -8.60
N SER A 167 15.48 7.70 -9.74
CA SER A 167 14.78 7.62 -11.03
C SER A 167 15.48 6.67 -11.98
#